data_AF-A0AAE1D3Y5-F1
#
_entry.id   AF-A0AAE1D3Y5-F1
#
_cell.length_a   1.000
_cell.length_b   1.000
_cell.length_c   1.000
_cell.angle_alpha   90.00
_cell.angle_beta   90.00
_cell.angle_gamma   90.00
#
_symmetry.space_group_name_H-M   'P 1'
#
loop_
_entity.id
_entity.type
_entity.pdbx_description
1 polymer ?
#
loop_
_entity_poly.entity_id
_entity_poly.type
_entity_poly.pdbx_seq_one_letter_code
_entity_poly.pdbx_strand_id
1 'polypeptide(L)'
;MTSDVLHFNVGILGHVDSGKTSLSKSLSTVASTASFDKNPQSQERGITLDLGFSSFTVDVPPSKQKDLEGFCSIQYTLVDCPGHASLIRTIIGGSQIIDLMILVIDITKGMQTQTAECLVIGEITCSKMIVVLNKTDMVPAVKLDITIEKMKKRMWKTLEATCFSGCPIVAVAAKPGGSEATASEALGIAGLISTLQENTYLPVRCEAGPFVFSVDHCFLIRGQGTVMTGTALSGSISVSDVLDIPVLGCSKKVKSMQMFRKPVAKIKQGDRAGVCVTQFDPTLLERGLVCSPGALVTIEAAIISIQKIAYYKGVVSNKSKFHITLGHETVMGKLSIFVCEDKSTNSQKSDLMTAQHLQWLNLNSQFDFSREYAFREELQNQNIVSHACLEEESNSSLSCHKEETFALVELDHPVTCAADALVIGSRLDTNVHTSSCRIAFYGKIVEAIADSNYKKTVLPQVKVFKCKSREGQVERATDRYTVIGKNLFKKETNLQAFANLKVCLSSGEKGVIEGGFGQSGKVKIRCPDGLSETTFQQYSGSSKRKDKGREDAGEEGGSKKEPVRIFLNFKRFVYDPDKSMIQS
;
A
#
# COMPACT_ATOMS: atom_id res chain seq x y z
N MET A 1 10.15 12.91 42.42
CA MET A 1 9.97 12.94 40.96
C MET A 1 10.22 11.51 40.50
N THR A 2 9.16 10.76 40.16
CA THR A 2 9.33 9.45 39.54
C THR A 2 10.11 9.66 38.26
N SER A 3 11.29 9.06 38.15
CA SER A 3 12.12 9.09 36.95
C SER A 3 11.31 8.47 35.81
N ASP A 4 10.87 9.30 34.87
CA ASP A 4 10.06 8.81 33.75
C ASP A 4 10.93 7.93 32.84
N VAL A 5 10.35 6.79 32.44
CA VAL A 5 10.96 5.80 31.56
C VAL A 5 10.37 5.99 30.16
N LEU A 6 11.22 6.14 29.16
CA LEU A 6 10.78 6.16 27.77
C LEU A 6 10.63 4.71 27.28
N HIS A 7 9.42 4.27 27.00
CA HIS A 7 9.19 2.99 26.33
C HIS A 7 9.44 3.15 24.82
N PHE A 8 10.31 2.35 24.23
CA PHE A 8 10.67 2.45 22.81
C PHE A 8 10.65 1.07 22.14
N ASN A 9 9.84 0.88 21.10
CA ASN A 9 9.63 -0.42 20.49
C ASN A 9 10.58 -0.64 19.31
N VAL A 10 11.40 -1.69 19.38
CA VAL A 10 12.41 -2.02 18.37
C VAL A 10 12.08 -3.35 17.72
N GLY A 11 11.82 -3.33 16.41
CA GLY A 11 11.55 -4.52 15.63
C GLY A 11 12.82 -5.24 15.21
N ILE A 12 12.86 -6.56 15.30
CA ILE A 12 13.96 -7.37 14.78
C ILE A 12 13.42 -8.18 13.60
N LEU A 13 13.83 -7.78 12.39
CA LEU A 13 13.34 -8.31 11.12
C LEU A 13 14.50 -8.88 10.30
N GLY A 14 14.20 -9.78 9.36
CA GLY A 14 15.22 -10.43 8.52
C GLY A 14 14.90 -11.87 8.17
N HIS A 15 15.74 -12.46 7.31
CA HIS A 15 15.55 -13.80 6.76
C HIS A 15 15.50 -14.91 7.83
N VAL A 16 14.98 -16.09 7.47
CA VAL A 16 15.08 -17.31 8.28
C VAL A 16 16.55 -17.57 8.61
N ASP A 17 16.83 -18.00 9.85
CA ASP A 17 18.20 -18.30 10.32
C ASP A 17 19.22 -17.16 10.24
N SER A 18 18.81 -15.89 10.05
CA SER A 18 19.73 -14.76 10.17
C SER A 18 20.17 -14.49 11.63
N GLY A 19 19.52 -15.14 12.60
CA GLY A 19 19.83 -15.07 14.03
C GLY A 19 19.08 -13.98 14.79
N LYS A 20 17.87 -13.61 14.35
CA LYS A 20 16.97 -12.63 15.01
C LYS A 20 16.72 -12.95 16.49
N THR A 21 16.26 -14.17 16.79
CA THR A 21 15.98 -14.61 18.15
C THR A 21 17.23 -14.71 19.01
N SER A 22 18.36 -15.13 18.43
CA SER A 22 19.66 -15.12 19.13
C SER A 22 20.08 -13.70 19.48
N LEU A 23 19.92 -12.74 18.54
CA LEU A 23 20.22 -11.34 18.79
C LEU A 23 19.31 -10.75 19.87
N SER A 24 18.01 -11.05 19.81
CA SER A 24 17.05 -10.66 20.84
C SER A 24 17.45 -11.20 22.22
N LYS A 25 17.82 -12.48 22.31
CA LYS A 25 18.32 -13.11 23.55
C LYS A 25 19.55 -12.39 24.10
N SER A 26 20.53 -12.07 23.26
CA SER A 26 21.78 -11.43 23.68
C SER A 26 21.61 -9.97 24.11
N LEU A 27 20.56 -9.29 23.64
CA LEU A 27 20.23 -7.91 24.06
C LEU A 27 19.34 -7.86 25.31
N SER A 28 18.53 -8.90 25.56
CA SER A 28 17.46 -8.85 26.55
C SER A 28 17.96 -9.09 27.97
N THR A 29 17.47 -8.29 28.92
CA THR A 29 17.61 -8.56 30.37
C THR A 29 16.33 -9.16 30.97
N VAL A 30 15.18 -8.88 30.36
CA VAL A 30 13.86 -9.36 30.79
C VAL A 30 13.12 -10.01 29.62
N ALA A 31 12.58 -11.21 29.84
CA ALA A 31 11.70 -11.90 28.89
C ALA A 31 10.21 -11.64 29.18
N SER A 32 9.39 -11.50 28.14
CA SER A 32 7.94 -11.29 28.23
C SER A 32 7.15 -12.49 27.65
N THR A 33 5.89 -12.29 27.24
CA THR A 33 5.03 -13.31 26.62
C THR A 33 5.63 -13.82 25.30
N ALA A 34 5.57 -15.14 25.08
CA ALA A 34 6.03 -15.84 23.86
C ALA A 34 7.49 -15.59 23.42
N SER A 35 8.36 -15.01 24.26
CA SER A 35 9.77 -14.82 23.90
C SER A 35 10.47 -16.16 23.67
N PHE A 36 11.49 -16.13 22.81
CA PHE A 36 12.55 -17.15 22.76
C PHE A 36 12.11 -18.55 22.33
N ASP A 37 11.02 -18.63 21.55
CA ASP A 37 10.48 -19.89 21.03
C ASP A 37 10.08 -20.87 22.15
N LYS A 38 9.39 -20.39 23.18
CA LYS A 38 8.92 -21.24 24.30
C LYS A 38 7.78 -22.21 23.92
N ASN A 39 7.08 -21.94 22.83
CA ASN A 39 5.99 -22.81 22.36
C ASN A 39 6.57 -24.13 21.81
N PRO A 40 6.07 -25.32 22.24
CA PRO A 40 6.51 -26.62 21.73
C PRO A 40 6.56 -26.70 20.20
N GLN A 41 5.57 -26.11 19.51
CA GLN A 41 5.53 -26.10 18.04
C GLN A 41 6.66 -25.29 17.40
N SER A 42 7.09 -24.20 18.03
CA SER A 42 8.24 -23.40 17.57
C SER A 42 9.56 -24.14 17.80
N GLN A 43 9.67 -24.91 18.89
CA GLN A 43 10.84 -25.73 19.21
C GLN A 43 10.97 -26.91 18.25
N GLU A 44 9.88 -27.62 17.98
CA GLU A 44 9.85 -28.74 17.02
C GLU A 44 10.25 -28.30 15.61
N ARG A 45 9.79 -27.13 15.18
CA ARG A 45 10.08 -26.59 13.84
C ARG A 45 11.39 -25.80 13.77
N GLY A 46 12.00 -25.47 14.90
CA GLY A 46 13.20 -24.63 14.98
C GLY A 46 13.01 -23.21 14.42
N ILE A 47 11.76 -22.70 14.38
CA ILE A 47 11.45 -21.37 13.83
C ILE A 47 10.49 -20.59 14.75
N THR A 48 10.68 -19.28 14.80
CA THR A 48 9.74 -18.35 15.42
C THR A 48 8.45 -18.30 14.62
N LEU A 49 7.33 -18.66 15.25
CA LEU A 49 5.99 -18.72 14.63
C LEU A 49 5.18 -17.44 14.87
N ASP A 50 5.41 -16.80 16.02
CA ASP A 50 4.67 -15.66 16.53
C ASP A 50 5.60 -14.50 16.90
N LEU A 51 5.04 -13.31 17.13
CA LEU A 51 5.82 -12.18 17.62
C LEU A 51 6.36 -12.50 19.02
N GLY A 52 7.69 -12.51 19.15
CA GLY A 52 8.36 -12.68 20.43
C GLY A 52 8.64 -11.32 21.06
N PHE A 53 8.34 -11.14 22.35
CA PHE A 53 8.56 -9.86 23.02
C PHE A 53 9.57 -9.99 24.15
N SER A 54 10.57 -9.12 24.20
CA SER A 54 11.52 -9.04 25.31
C SER A 54 11.91 -7.60 25.55
N SER A 55 12.67 -7.31 26.60
CA SER A 55 13.06 -5.94 26.91
C SER A 55 14.39 -5.84 27.63
N PHE A 56 15.01 -4.68 27.52
CA PHE A 56 16.12 -4.24 28.34
C PHE A 56 16.03 -2.73 28.59
N THR A 57 16.67 -2.27 29.65
CA THR A 57 16.66 -0.86 30.05
C THR A 57 18.07 -0.33 30.07
N VAL A 58 18.26 0.87 29.54
CA VAL A 58 19.52 1.61 29.57
C VAL A 58 19.28 3.03 30.07
N ASP A 59 20.31 3.64 30.62
CA ASP A 59 20.25 5.06 30.97
C ASP A 59 20.27 5.93 29.71
N VAL A 60 19.62 7.09 29.76
CA VAL A 60 19.67 8.07 28.66
C VAL A 60 21.11 8.59 28.53
N PRO A 61 21.76 8.48 27.37
CA PRO A 61 23.12 8.98 27.22
C PRO A 61 23.13 10.52 27.27
N PRO A 62 24.23 11.14 27.75
CA PRO A 62 24.33 12.61 27.84
C PRO A 62 24.09 13.33 26.50
N SER A 63 24.47 12.68 25.39
CA SER A 63 24.28 13.19 24.02
C SER A 63 22.80 13.35 23.63
N LYS A 64 21.88 12.60 24.26
CA LYS A 64 20.44 12.59 23.96
C LYS A 64 19.58 13.28 25.00
N GLN A 65 20.19 13.79 26.07
CA GLN A 65 19.45 14.35 27.19
C GLN A 65 18.65 15.61 26.82
N LYS A 66 19.09 16.36 25.80
CA LYS A 66 18.35 17.49 25.21
C LYS A 66 17.20 17.05 24.30
N ASP A 67 17.34 15.92 23.60
CA ASP A 67 16.31 15.39 22.70
C ASP A 67 15.20 14.66 23.48
N LEU A 68 15.55 14.09 24.64
CA LEU A 68 14.70 13.25 25.50
C LEU A 68 14.50 13.89 26.88
N GLU A 69 14.25 15.20 26.90
CA GLU A 69 14.03 15.94 28.15
C GLU A 69 12.88 15.32 28.95
N GLY A 70 13.10 15.14 30.26
CA GLY A 70 12.15 14.53 31.19
C GLY A 70 12.35 13.03 31.44
N PHE A 71 13.11 12.32 30.62
CA PHE A 71 13.37 10.88 30.80
C PHE A 71 14.76 10.61 31.38
N CYS A 72 14.84 9.68 32.35
CA CYS A 72 16.12 9.25 32.93
C CYS A 72 16.63 7.94 32.32
N SER A 73 15.70 7.09 31.87
CA SER A 73 16.03 5.78 31.31
C SER A 73 15.15 5.47 30.09
N ILE A 74 15.69 4.65 29.20
CA ILE A 74 15.03 4.16 28.00
C ILE A 74 14.81 2.66 28.19
N GLN A 75 13.56 2.23 28.07
CA GLN A 75 13.21 0.82 28.04
C GLN A 75 12.92 0.41 26.60
N TYR A 76 13.82 -0.39 26.03
CA TYR A 76 13.63 -0.99 24.73
C TYR A 76 12.78 -2.24 24.85
N THR A 77 11.66 -2.27 24.13
CA THR A 77 10.88 -3.49 23.91
C THR A 77 11.26 -4.07 22.55
N LEU A 78 11.91 -5.22 22.55
CA LEU A 78 12.29 -5.94 21.34
C LEU A 78 11.09 -6.75 20.85
N VAL A 79 10.73 -6.54 19.59
CA VAL A 79 9.69 -7.28 18.86
C VAL A 79 10.40 -8.20 17.86
N ASP A 80 10.58 -9.46 18.24
CA ASP A 80 11.17 -10.51 17.40
C ASP A 80 10.14 -11.00 16.38
N CYS A 81 10.34 -10.64 15.11
CA CYS A 81 9.42 -11.00 14.03
C CYS A 81 9.81 -12.36 13.42
N PRO A 82 8.83 -13.19 13.02
CA PRO A 82 9.12 -14.44 12.34
C PRO A 82 9.85 -14.22 11.02
N GLY A 83 10.76 -15.12 10.65
CA GLY A 83 11.52 -15.01 9.39
C GLY A 83 10.93 -15.79 8.22
N HIS A 84 10.00 -16.71 8.48
CA HIS A 84 9.50 -17.63 7.47
C HIS A 84 8.52 -16.93 6.52
N ALA A 85 8.62 -17.22 5.22
CA ALA A 85 7.84 -16.51 4.20
C ALA A 85 6.32 -16.71 4.35
N SER A 86 5.85 -17.81 4.93
CA SER A 86 4.41 -18.02 5.23
C SER A 86 3.86 -17.09 6.32
N LEU A 87 4.73 -16.45 7.12
CA LEU A 87 4.35 -15.65 8.29
C LEU A 87 4.39 -14.14 8.03
N ILE A 88 4.40 -13.74 6.76
CA ILE A 88 4.46 -12.32 6.36
C ILE A 88 3.30 -11.49 6.92
N ARG A 89 2.11 -12.09 7.12
CA ARG A 89 0.97 -11.42 7.76
C ARG A 89 1.30 -10.99 9.19
N THR A 90 1.96 -11.86 9.95
CA THR A 90 2.43 -11.57 11.31
C THR A 90 3.50 -10.48 11.31
N ILE A 91 4.41 -10.47 10.32
CA ILE A 91 5.43 -9.42 10.19
C ILE A 91 4.78 -8.05 9.92
N ILE A 92 3.78 -7.99 9.04
CA ILE A 92 3.06 -6.75 8.72
C ILE A 92 2.30 -6.21 9.95
N GLY A 93 1.62 -7.07 10.70
CA GLY A 93 0.95 -6.67 11.94
C GLY A 93 1.93 -6.17 13.01
N GLY A 94 3.08 -6.85 13.14
CA GLY A 94 4.15 -6.46 14.06
C GLY A 94 4.82 -5.14 13.66
N SER A 95 5.00 -4.86 12.37
CA SER A 95 5.72 -3.68 11.91
C SER A 95 5.00 -2.35 12.19
N GLN A 96 3.72 -2.40 12.53
CA GLN A 96 2.92 -1.23 12.93
C GLN A 96 3.14 -0.79 14.38
N ILE A 97 3.71 -1.66 15.23
CA ILE A 97 3.95 -1.37 16.65
C ILE A 97 5.39 -0.89 16.93
N ILE A 98 6.22 -0.82 15.89
CA ILE A 98 7.66 -0.64 15.96
C ILE A 98 8.03 0.84 15.66
N ASP A 99 8.83 1.45 16.53
CA ASP A 99 9.37 2.80 16.36
C ASP A 99 10.67 2.81 15.52
N LEU A 100 11.48 1.74 15.63
CA LEU A 100 12.75 1.55 14.91
C LEU A 100 12.94 0.10 14.50
N MET A 101 13.38 -0.13 13.27
CA MET A 101 13.63 -1.47 12.75
C MET A 101 15.12 -1.84 12.79
N ILE A 102 15.43 -3.03 13.27
CA ILE A 102 16.71 -3.70 13.06
C ILE A 102 16.53 -4.72 11.94
N LEU A 103 17.28 -4.55 10.85
CA LEU A 103 17.35 -5.52 9.75
C LEU A 103 18.56 -6.43 9.94
N VAL A 104 18.32 -7.67 10.37
CA VAL A 104 19.36 -8.68 10.63
C VAL A 104 19.69 -9.43 9.36
N ILE A 105 20.96 -9.34 8.96
CA ILE A 105 21.50 -9.95 7.74
C ILE A 105 22.61 -10.91 8.13
N ASP A 106 22.55 -12.13 7.60
CA ASP A 106 23.68 -13.07 7.69
C ASP A 106 24.82 -12.56 6.80
N ILE A 107 25.97 -12.23 7.41
CA ILE A 107 27.10 -11.64 6.69
C ILE A 107 27.62 -12.55 5.55
N THR A 108 27.45 -13.87 5.68
CA THR A 108 27.91 -14.85 4.69
C THR A 108 26.99 -14.95 3.48
N LYS A 109 25.68 -14.74 3.67
CA LYS A 109 24.64 -14.88 2.63
C LYS A 109 24.24 -13.55 2.01
N GLY A 110 24.33 -12.46 2.77
CA GLY A 110 23.89 -11.14 2.36
C GLY A 110 22.36 -11.01 2.25
N MET A 111 21.89 -10.16 1.34
CA MET A 111 20.45 -9.89 1.19
C MET A 111 19.73 -11.07 0.52
N GLN A 112 18.70 -11.57 1.18
CA GLN A 112 17.85 -12.68 0.71
C GLN A 112 16.42 -12.19 0.46
N THR A 113 15.56 -13.04 -0.13
CA THR A 113 14.18 -12.65 -0.52
C THR A 113 13.38 -12.03 0.62
N GLN A 114 13.35 -12.67 1.78
CA GLN A 114 12.61 -12.21 2.96
C GLN A 114 13.26 -10.95 3.57
N THR A 115 14.59 -10.78 3.43
CA THR A 115 15.26 -9.54 3.83
C THR A 115 14.77 -8.37 2.99
N ALA A 116 14.58 -8.57 1.68
CA ALA A 116 14.03 -7.55 0.80
C ALA A 116 12.54 -7.24 1.11
N GLU A 117 11.73 -8.27 1.41
CA GLU A 117 10.34 -8.05 1.84
C GLU A 117 10.28 -7.29 3.19
N CYS A 118 11.16 -7.61 4.14
CA CYS A 118 11.27 -6.88 5.41
C CYS A 118 11.70 -5.43 5.19
N LEU A 119 12.63 -5.17 4.27
CA LEU A 119 13.05 -3.80 3.91
C LEU A 119 11.86 -2.99 3.39
N VAL A 120 11.06 -3.57 2.47
CA VAL A 120 9.84 -2.94 1.96
C VAL A 120 8.84 -2.65 3.07
N ILE A 121 8.62 -3.60 3.98
CA ILE A 121 7.74 -3.38 5.14
C ILE A 121 8.27 -2.23 6.01
N GLY A 122 9.59 -2.21 6.24
CA GLY A 122 10.27 -1.13 6.94
C GLY A 122 10.02 0.22 6.28
N GLU A 123 10.18 0.33 4.96
CA GLU A 123 9.95 1.59 4.22
C GLU A 123 8.53 2.12 4.39
N ILE A 124 7.57 1.21 4.55
CA ILE A 124 6.16 1.55 4.71
C ILE A 124 5.84 1.97 6.15
N THR A 125 6.43 1.31 7.15
CA THR A 125 5.99 1.46 8.55
C THR A 125 6.97 2.15 9.49
N CYS A 126 8.25 2.23 9.14
CA CYS A 126 9.32 2.70 10.03
C CYS A 126 10.06 3.91 9.46
N SER A 127 10.35 4.89 10.31
CA SER A 127 11.13 6.07 9.92
C SER A 127 12.64 5.85 9.97
N LYS A 128 13.11 4.96 10.86
CA LYS A 128 14.53 4.67 11.05
C LYS A 128 14.79 3.18 11.05
N MET A 129 15.97 2.80 10.53
CA MET A 129 16.44 1.43 10.49
C MET A 129 17.91 1.36 10.91
N ILE A 130 18.32 0.22 11.47
CA ILE A 130 19.72 -0.16 11.69
C ILE A 130 19.95 -1.51 11.01
N VAL A 131 21.01 -1.62 10.20
CA VAL A 131 21.38 -2.92 9.61
C VAL A 131 22.38 -3.62 10.52
N VAL A 132 22.09 -4.87 10.87
CA VAL A 132 22.95 -5.71 11.69
C VAL A 132 23.49 -6.86 10.85
N LEU A 133 24.80 -6.86 10.61
CA LEU A 133 25.52 -7.96 9.97
C LEU A 133 25.87 -9.00 11.05
N ASN A 134 25.06 -10.04 11.15
CA ASN A 134 25.21 -11.10 12.14
C ASN A 134 26.10 -12.25 11.61
N LYS A 135 26.54 -13.11 12.53
CA LYS A 135 27.41 -14.29 12.29
C LYS A 135 28.82 -13.94 11.81
N THR A 136 29.40 -12.87 12.35
CA THR A 136 30.79 -12.49 12.02
C THR A 136 31.81 -13.56 12.41
N ASP A 137 31.46 -14.44 13.36
CA ASP A 137 32.27 -15.59 13.78
C ASP A 137 32.46 -16.64 12.68
N MET A 138 31.54 -16.72 11.71
CA MET A 138 31.66 -17.64 10.57
C MET A 138 32.68 -17.15 9.52
N VAL A 139 33.13 -15.90 9.60
CA VAL A 139 34.11 -15.32 8.68
C VAL A 139 35.51 -15.48 9.30
N PRO A 140 36.49 -16.04 8.56
CA PRO A 140 37.86 -16.12 9.06
C PRO A 140 38.41 -14.75 9.46
N ALA A 141 39.03 -14.64 10.63
CA ALA A 141 39.50 -13.37 11.20
C ALA A 141 40.35 -12.54 10.23
N VAL A 142 41.20 -13.18 9.42
CA VAL A 142 42.06 -12.53 8.41
C VAL A 142 41.26 -11.80 7.32
N LYS A 143 40.02 -12.21 7.05
CA LYS A 143 39.16 -11.66 5.99
C LYS A 143 37.95 -10.90 6.54
N LEU A 144 37.82 -10.79 7.86
CA LEU A 144 36.64 -10.26 8.52
C LEU A 144 36.38 -8.80 8.14
N ASP A 145 37.39 -7.94 8.28
CA ASP A 145 37.24 -6.50 7.99
C ASP A 145 36.91 -6.23 6.51
N ILE A 146 37.62 -6.92 5.60
CA ILE A 146 37.39 -6.83 4.15
C ILE A 146 35.96 -7.27 3.80
N THR A 147 35.46 -8.32 4.44
CA THR A 147 34.11 -8.85 4.20
C THR A 147 33.05 -7.88 4.72
N ILE A 148 33.25 -7.31 5.91
CA ILE A 148 32.38 -6.29 6.49
C ILE A 148 32.30 -5.06 5.58
N GLU A 149 33.44 -4.52 5.14
CA GLU A 149 33.45 -3.35 4.25
C GLU A 149 32.76 -3.63 2.91
N LYS A 150 33.04 -4.78 2.30
CA LYS A 150 32.39 -5.20 1.05
C LYS A 150 30.88 -5.29 1.22
N MET A 151 30.43 -5.85 2.34
CA MET A 151 29.01 -6.00 2.64
C MET A 151 28.34 -4.65 2.92
N LYS A 152 29.01 -3.76 3.68
CA LYS A 152 28.55 -2.38 3.92
C LYS A 152 28.34 -1.62 2.60
N LYS A 153 29.30 -1.66 1.68
CA LYS A 153 29.19 -1.00 0.35
C LYS A 153 28.00 -1.54 -0.45
N ARG A 154 27.78 -2.86 -0.43
CA ARG A 154 26.61 -3.49 -1.09
C ARG A 154 25.28 -3.04 -0.49
N MET A 155 25.21 -2.96 0.85
CA MET A 155 24.01 -2.50 1.54
C MET A 155 23.73 -1.03 1.24
N TRP A 156 24.75 -0.17 1.26
CA TRP A 156 24.59 1.25 0.92
C TRP A 156 24.02 1.45 -0.48
N LYS A 157 24.57 0.75 -1.48
CA LYS A 157 24.04 0.79 -2.85
C LYS A 157 22.57 0.32 -2.94
N THR A 158 22.17 -0.62 -2.09
CA THR A 158 20.79 -1.13 -2.09
C THR A 158 19.84 -0.13 -1.44
N LEU A 159 20.30 0.55 -0.38
CA LEU A 159 19.49 1.45 0.44
C LEU A 159 19.45 2.88 -0.09
N GLU A 160 20.32 3.25 -1.02
CA GLU A 160 20.40 4.58 -1.62
C GLU A 160 19.08 5.05 -2.25
N ALA A 161 18.32 4.13 -2.84
CA ALA A 161 17.02 4.40 -3.45
C ALA A 161 15.83 4.39 -2.45
N THR A 162 16.10 4.17 -1.17
CA THR A 162 15.09 3.95 -0.10
C THR A 162 15.08 5.11 0.89
N CYS A 163 14.08 5.18 1.76
CA CYS A 163 14.06 6.14 2.86
C CYS A 163 15.14 5.91 3.93
N PHE A 164 15.88 4.80 3.84
CA PHE A 164 16.94 4.42 4.79
C PHE A 164 18.35 4.71 4.27
N SER A 165 18.49 5.62 3.30
CA SER A 165 19.79 6.10 2.85
C SER A 165 20.61 6.62 4.04
N GLY A 166 21.84 6.13 4.18
CA GLY A 166 22.73 6.50 5.28
C GLY A 166 22.47 5.81 6.63
N CYS A 167 21.62 4.78 6.69
CA CYS A 167 21.40 4.07 7.96
C CYS A 167 22.70 3.41 8.50
N PRO A 168 22.87 3.34 9.83
CA PRO A 168 24.06 2.73 10.42
C PRO A 168 24.09 1.22 10.21
N ILE A 169 25.30 0.69 10.01
CA ILE A 169 25.55 -0.74 9.79
C ILE A 169 26.55 -1.24 10.83
N VAL A 170 26.08 -2.14 11.69
CA VAL A 170 26.86 -2.74 12.81
C VAL A 170 27.10 -4.22 12.53
N ALA A 171 28.28 -4.72 12.88
CA ALA A 171 28.64 -6.13 12.73
C ALA A 171 28.68 -6.81 14.11
N VAL A 172 28.03 -7.97 14.23
CA VAL A 172 27.88 -8.69 15.51
C VAL A 172 27.96 -10.20 15.31
N ALA A 173 28.23 -10.93 16.39
CA ALA A 173 27.98 -12.36 16.47
C ALA A 173 27.12 -12.63 17.71
N ALA A 174 25.81 -12.78 17.50
CA ALA A 174 24.86 -12.94 18.61
C ALA A 174 25.03 -14.26 19.38
N LYS A 175 25.44 -15.33 18.70
CA LYS A 175 25.71 -16.65 19.29
C LYS A 175 26.89 -17.32 18.56
N PRO A 176 28.14 -16.99 18.93
CA PRO A 176 29.30 -17.58 18.27
C PRO A 176 29.36 -19.09 18.48
N GLY A 177 29.73 -19.84 17.43
CA GLY A 177 29.86 -21.30 17.49
C GLY A 177 28.54 -22.10 17.39
N GLY A 178 27.41 -21.44 17.15
CA GLY A 178 26.15 -22.10 16.81
C GLY A 178 25.38 -22.69 17.99
N SER A 179 24.49 -23.66 17.72
CA SER A 179 23.59 -24.25 18.73
C SER A 179 24.31 -25.11 19.77
N GLU A 180 25.44 -25.72 19.38
CA GLU A 180 26.17 -26.73 20.16
C GLU A 180 27.32 -26.13 21.01
N ALA A 181 27.69 -24.87 20.77
CA ALA A 181 28.72 -24.21 21.56
C ALA A 181 28.23 -23.90 22.99
N THR A 182 28.98 -24.39 23.97
CA THR A 182 28.82 -24.03 25.39
C THR A 182 29.25 -22.58 25.60
N ALA A 183 28.28 -21.70 25.79
CA ALA A 183 28.42 -20.34 26.35
C ALA A 183 29.60 -19.51 25.80
N SER A 184 29.62 -19.27 24.49
CA SER A 184 30.47 -18.20 23.92
C SER A 184 29.79 -16.85 24.11
N GLU A 185 30.55 -15.85 24.59
CA GLU A 185 30.05 -14.48 24.77
C GLU A 185 29.71 -13.84 23.42
N ALA A 186 28.58 -13.14 23.35
CA ALA A 186 28.16 -12.46 22.13
C ALA A 186 29.11 -11.30 21.80
N LEU A 187 29.52 -11.18 20.54
CA LEU A 187 30.47 -10.17 20.08
C LEU A 187 29.74 -8.97 19.47
N GLY A 188 30.22 -7.76 19.76
CA GLY A 188 29.72 -6.51 19.15
C GLY A 188 28.38 -5.98 19.69
N ILE A 189 27.79 -6.63 20.69
CA ILE A 189 26.50 -6.23 21.27
C ILE A 189 26.56 -4.85 21.94
N ALA A 190 27.65 -4.53 22.64
CA ALA A 190 27.84 -3.21 23.25
C ALA A 190 27.81 -2.09 22.20
N GLY A 191 28.48 -2.28 21.06
CA GLY A 191 28.46 -1.33 19.95
C GLY A 191 27.05 -1.16 19.35
N LEU A 192 26.28 -2.25 19.25
CA LEU A 192 24.89 -2.19 18.80
C LEU A 192 24.00 -1.39 19.77
N ILE A 193 24.17 -1.57 21.09
CA ILE A 193 23.44 -0.80 22.10
C ILE A 193 23.77 0.69 21.98
N SER A 194 25.04 1.06 21.83
CA SER A 194 25.43 2.46 21.63
C SER A 194 24.80 3.05 20.36
N THR A 195 24.85 2.32 19.23
CA THR A 195 24.19 2.76 17.99
C THR A 195 22.68 2.90 18.13
N LEU A 196 22.02 1.99 18.87
CA LEU A 196 20.59 2.09 19.18
C LEU A 196 20.28 3.36 19.96
N GLN A 197 21.06 3.66 21.00
CA GLN A 197 20.90 4.86 21.81
C GLN A 197 21.07 6.14 20.97
N GLU A 198 22.09 6.21 20.12
CA GLU A 198 22.34 7.34 19.22
C GLU A 198 21.21 7.56 18.21
N ASN A 199 20.59 6.49 17.73
CA ASN A 199 19.52 6.56 16.73
C ASN A 199 18.12 6.71 17.33
N THR A 200 18.00 6.54 18.65
CA THR A 200 16.74 6.74 19.38
C THR A 200 16.29 8.19 19.29
N TYR A 201 14.98 8.35 19.16
CA TYR A 201 14.30 9.63 19.05
C TYR A 201 13.02 9.57 19.89
N LEU A 202 12.43 10.71 20.22
CA LEU A 202 11.13 10.75 20.88
C LEU A 202 10.03 10.53 19.84
N PRO A 203 9.33 9.38 19.84
CA PRO A 203 8.21 9.17 18.91
C PRO A 203 7.08 10.14 19.23
N VAL A 204 6.41 10.65 18.20
CA VAL A 204 5.23 11.50 18.36
C VAL A 204 4.06 10.62 18.81
N ARG A 205 3.76 10.68 20.10
CA ARG A 205 2.68 9.91 20.73
C ARG A 205 1.54 10.84 21.11
N CYS A 206 0.35 10.57 20.60
CA CYS A 206 -0.86 11.32 20.93
C CYS A 206 -1.68 10.54 21.96
N GLU A 207 -1.76 11.06 23.19
CA GLU A 207 -2.66 10.51 24.21
C GLU A 207 -4.14 10.86 23.94
N ALA A 208 -4.38 11.87 23.09
CA ALA A 208 -5.71 12.35 22.74
C ALA A 208 -6.30 11.55 21.56
N GLY A 209 -7.62 11.39 21.58
CA GLY A 209 -8.35 10.63 20.57
C GLY A 209 -8.73 9.21 21.02
N PRO A 210 -9.33 8.42 20.13
CA PRO A 210 -9.81 7.09 20.46
C PRO A 210 -8.66 6.15 20.82
N PHE A 211 -8.90 5.33 21.85
CA PHE A 211 -7.95 4.31 22.26
C PHE A 211 -8.06 3.09 21.33
N VAL A 212 -6.94 2.61 20.81
CA VAL A 212 -6.85 1.38 20.02
C VAL A 212 -5.69 0.54 20.55
N PHE A 213 -5.93 -0.75 20.75
CA PHE A 213 -5.01 -1.70 21.35
C PHE A 213 -4.92 -2.96 20.49
N SER A 214 -3.71 -3.28 20.03
CA SER A 214 -3.41 -4.52 19.33
C SER A 214 -3.19 -5.64 20.33
N VAL A 215 -4.07 -6.63 20.34
CA VAL A 215 -3.95 -7.84 21.17
C VAL A 215 -3.15 -8.91 20.41
N ASP A 216 -2.05 -9.36 21.01
CA ASP A 216 -1.21 -10.43 20.47
C ASP A 216 -1.53 -11.80 21.07
N HIS A 217 -1.90 -11.79 22.36
CA HIS A 217 -2.27 -12.99 23.12
C HIS A 217 -3.40 -12.69 24.09
N CYS A 218 -4.28 -13.66 24.27
CA CYS A 218 -5.38 -13.63 25.22
C CYS A 218 -5.39 -14.93 26.02
N PHE A 219 -5.54 -14.84 27.34
CA PHE A 219 -5.63 -16.01 28.21
C PHE A 219 -6.47 -15.74 29.45
N LEU A 220 -7.04 -16.80 30.01
CA LEU A 220 -7.89 -16.73 31.19
C LEU A 220 -7.05 -16.89 32.47
N ILE A 221 -7.24 -15.99 33.44
CA ILE A 221 -6.77 -16.17 34.82
C ILE A 221 -7.97 -16.49 35.70
N ARG A 222 -8.02 -17.73 36.21
CA ARG A 222 -9.10 -18.21 37.09
C ARG A 222 -9.27 -17.27 38.28
N GLY A 223 -10.50 -16.80 38.50
CA GLY A 223 -10.86 -15.91 39.60
C GLY A 223 -10.61 -14.41 39.35
N GLN A 224 -9.80 -14.03 38.36
CA GLN A 224 -9.52 -12.62 38.05
C GLN A 224 -10.31 -12.14 36.83
N GLY A 225 -10.28 -12.93 35.75
CA GLY A 225 -10.90 -12.62 34.47
C GLY A 225 -10.00 -13.00 33.30
N THR A 226 -10.25 -12.37 32.16
CA THR A 226 -9.48 -12.62 30.93
C THR A 226 -8.45 -11.51 30.76
N VAL A 227 -7.21 -11.89 30.47
CA VAL A 227 -6.09 -10.97 30.26
C VAL A 227 -5.72 -10.94 28.79
N MET A 228 -5.69 -9.74 28.23
CA MET A 228 -5.25 -9.46 26.87
C MET A 228 -3.90 -8.76 26.94
N THR A 229 -2.86 -9.34 26.36
CA THR A 229 -1.54 -8.71 26.25
C THR A 229 -1.33 -8.16 24.86
N GLY A 230 -0.78 -6.94 24.78
CA GLY A 230 -0.74 -6.21 23.53
C GLY A 230 -0.05 -4.86 23.63
N THR A 231 -0.14 -4.09 22.55
CA THR A 231 0.47 -2.77 22.43
C THR A 231 -0.58 -1.71 22.08
N ALA A 232 -0.56 -0.57 22.78
CA ALA A 232 -1.44 0.54 22.48
C ALA A 232 -1.01 1.25 21.19
N LEU A 233 -1.88 1.27 20.18
CA LEU A 233 -1.63 1.87 18.87
C LEU A 233 -1.97 3.36 18.85
N SER A 234 -2.97 3.79 19.61
CA SER A 234 -3.41 5.19 19.70
C SER A 234 -4.13 5.48 21.02
N GLY A 235 -4.21 6.77 21.37
CA GLY A 235 -4.98 7.25 22.52
C GLY A 235 -4.42 6.77 23.86
N SER A 236 -5.27 6.80 24.88
CA SER A 236 -4.95 6.27 26.20
C SER A 236 -6.16 5.67 26.89
N ILE A 237 -5.92 4.78 27.85
CA ILE A 237 -6.97 4.17 28.67
C ILE A 237 -6.53 4.03 30.12
N SER A 238 -7.49 4.18 31.03
CA SER A 238 -7.33 4.05 32.47
C SER A 238 -8.10 2.86 33.03
N VAL A 239 -7.68 2.42 34.22
CA VAL A 239 -8.43 1.41 34.97
C VAL A 239 -9.85 1.93 35.22
N SER A 240 -10.85 1.06 35.06
CA SER A 240 -12.28 1.37 35.08
C SER A 240 -12.90 1.92 33.81
N ASP A 241 -12.13 2.17 32.76
CA ASP A 241 -12.70 2.53 31.46
C ASP A 241 -13.34 1.32 30.77
N VAL A 242 -14.15 1.58 29.75
CA VAL A 242 -14.84 0.57 28.95
C VAL A 242 -14.09 0.36 27.64
N LEU A 243 -13.88 -0.90 27.28
CA LEU A 243 -13.31 -1.34 26.01
C LEU A 243 -14.34 -2.12 25.20
N ASP A 244 -14.43 -1.81 23.92
CA ASP A 244 -15.13 -2.64 22.94
C ASP A 244 -14.17 -3.69 22.40
N ILE A 245 -14.69 -4.92 22.28
CA ILE A 245 -14.05 -6.04 21.62
C ILE A 245 -14.88 -6.34 20.37
N PRO A 246 -14.56 -5.72 19.20
CA PRO A 246 -15.39 -5.79 18.01
C PRO A 246 -15.65 -7.21 17.52
N VAL A 247 -14.64 -8.08 17.57
CA VAL A 247 -14.74 -9.50 17.18
C VAL A 247 -15.83 -10.25 17.98
N LEU A 248 -16.08 -9.82 19.21
CA LEU A 248 -17.10 -10.41 20.10
C LEU A 248 -18.41 -9.63 20.10
N GLY A 249 -18.47 -8.44 19.49
CA GLY A 249 -19.60 -7.53 19.57
C GLY A 249 -19.97 -7.15 21.01
N CYS A 250 -18.99 -7.07 21.92
CA CYS A 250 -19.26 -6.79 23.33
C CYS A 250 -18.31 -5.77 23.95
N SER A 251 -18.80 -5.07 24.97
CA SER A 251 -18.01 -4.10 25.75
C SER A 251 -17.67 -4.68 27.12
N LYS A 252 -16.45 -4.44 27.61
CA LYS A 252 -15.94 -4.93 28.89
C LYS A 252 -15.22 -3.81 29.63
N LYS A 253 -15.41 -3.74 30.94
CA LYS A 253 -14.71 -2.79 31.82
C LYS A 253 -13.30 -3.29 32.15
N VAL A 254 -12.32 -2.38 32.11
CA VAL A 254 -10.94 -2.63 32.52
C VAL A 254 -10.87 -2.77 34.05
N LYS A 255 -10.46 -3.94 34.53
CA LYS A 255 -10.31 -4.22 35.97
C LYS A 255 -8.94 -3.84 36.50
N SER A 256 -7.90 -4.19 35.76
CA SER A 256 -6.51 -3.91 36.13
C SER A 256 -5.63 -3.91 34.89
N MET A 257 -4.48 -3.22 34.99
CA MET A 257 -3.47 -3.21 33.94
C MET A 257 -2.09 -3.42 34.55
N GLN A 258 -1.21 -4.09 33.81
CA GLN A 258 0.17 -4.32 34.20
C GLN A 258 1.12 -4.10 33.03
N MET A 259 2.25 -3.45 33.29
CA MET A 259 3.37 -3.34 32.36
C MET A 259 4.61 -3.93 33.02
N PHE A 260 5.26 -4.89 32.36
CA PHE A 260 6.49 -5.53 32.85
C PHE A 260 6.40 -6.01 34.31
N ARG A 261 5.28 -6.68 34.66
CA ARG A 261 4.96 -7.20 36.00
C ARG A 261 4.74 -6.13 37.09
N LYS A 262 4.65 -4.85 36.71
CA LYS A 262 4.29 -3.76 37.62
C LYS A 262 2.85 -3.30 37.32
N PRO A 263 2.01 -3.08 38.34
CA PRO A 263 0.66 -2.54 38.15
C PRO A 263 0.72 -1.09 37.68
N VAL A 264 -0.16 -0.73 36.75
CA VAL A 264 -0.25 0.63 36.20
C VAL A 264 -1.70 1.09 36.14
N ALA A 265 -1.95 2.38 36.38
CA ALA A 265 -3.29 2.95 36.41
C ALA A 265 -3.77 3.43 35.03
N LYS A 266 -2.84 3.77 34.13
CA LYS A 266 -3.09 4.29 32.79
C LYS A 266 -2.04 3.73 31.84
N ILE A 267 -2.43 3.44 30.61
CA ILE A 267 -1.52 3.13 29.49
C ILE A 267 -1.81 4.08 28.33
N LYS A 268 -0.79 4.37 27.54
CA LYS A 268 -0.88 5.29 26.39
C LYS A 268 -0.22 4.71 25.15
N GLN A 269 -0.40 5.36 24.01
CA GLN A 269 0.21 4.96 22.73
C GLN A 269 1.68 4.56 22.88
N GLY A 270 2.02 3.42 22.29
CA GLY A 270 3.34 2.78 22.31
C GLY A 270 3.61 1.89 23.52
N ASP A 271 2.81 1.97 24.58
CA ASP A 271 2.96 1.10 25.75
C ASP A 271 2.55 -0.33 25.46
N ARG A 272 3.38 -1.28 25.89
CA ARG A 272 3.05 -2.70 25.93
C ARG A 272 2.52 -3.09 27.31
N ALA A 273 1.29 -3.58 27.37
CA ALA A 273 0.62 -3.89 28.62
C ALA A 273 -0.18 -5.20 28.58
N GLY A 274 -0.45 -5.75 29.75
CA GLY A 274 -1.51 -6.73 29.98
C GLY A 274 -2.72 -6.02 30.56
N VAL A 275 -3.87 -6.13 29.89
CA VAL A 275 -5.15 -5.54 30.30
C VAL A 275 -6.07 -6.66 30.76
N CYS A 276 -6.49 -6.63 32.03
CA CYS A 276 -7.43 -7.58 32.58
C CYS A 276 -8.86 -7.03 32.51
N VAL A 277 -9.77 -7.83 31.97
CA VAL A 277 -11.20 -7.50 31.86
C VAL A 277 -12.07 -8.60 32.45
N THR A 278 -13.37 -8.33 32.56
CA THR A 278 -14.36 -9.34 32.95
C THR A 278 -14.32 -10.54 32.00
N GLN A 279 -14.42 -11.74 32.57
CA GLN A 279 -14.21 -13.02 31.90
C GLN A 279 -15.01 -13.14 30.58
N PHE A 280 -14.32 -13.65 29.58
CA PHE A 280 -14.82 -14.16 28.30
C PHE A 280 -13.90 -15.28 27.81
N ASP A 281 -14.34 -16.06 26.83
CA ASP A 281 -13.56 -17.16 26.28
C ASP A 281 -12.36 -16.65 25.46
N PRO A 282 -11.10 -16.93 25.87
CA PRO A 282 -9.91 -16.48 25.14
C PRO A 282 -9.82 -17.03 23.71
N THR A 283 -10.43 -18.19 23.42
CA THR A 283 -10.37 -18.82 22.09
C THR A 283 -11.09 -18.00 21.02
N LEU A 284 -12.01 -17.13 21.43
CA LEU A 284 -12.74 -16.23 20.53
C LEU A 284 -11.93 -14.99 20.14
N LEU A 285 -10.80 -14.71 20.80
CA LEU A 285 -9.92 -13.58 20.51
C LEU A 285 -8.46 -13.99 20.74
N GLU A 286 -7.87 -14.71 19.80
CA GLU A 286 -6.43 -15.02 19.85
C GLU A 286 -5.58 -13.79 19.52
N ARG A 287 -5.96 -13.07 18.45
CA ARG A 287 -5.37 -11.80 18.00
C ARG A 287 -6.46 -10.89 17.46
N GLY A 288 -6.28 -9.59 17.62
CA GLY A 288 -7.21 -8.62 17.06
C GLY A 288 -7.04 -7.24 17.66
N LEU A 289 -7.96 -6.36 17.29
CA LEU A 289 -8.03 -5.00 17.83
C LEU A 289 -9.08 -4.92 18.93
N VAL A 290 -8.75 -4.19 19.98
CA VAL A 290 -9.66 -3.79 21.06
C VAL A 290 -9.57 -2.27 21.16
N CYS A 291 -10.69 -1.59 21.40
CA CYS A 291 -10.70 -0.13 21.28
C CYS A 291 -11.67 0.53 22.26
N SER A 292 -11.56 1.85 22.41
CA SER A 292 -12.64 2.62 23.04
C SER A 292 -13.91 2.53 22.19
N PRO A 293 -15.11 2.55 22.79
CA PRO A 293 -16.35 2.41 22.04
C PRO A 293 -16.47 3.39 20.86
N GLY A 294 -16.86 2.86 19.70
CA GLY A 294 -17.02 3.64 18.47
C GLY A 294 -15.73 4.07 17.77
N ALA A 295 -14.56 3.64 18.23
CA ALA A 295 -13.26 4.02 17.64
C ALA A 295 -12.94 3.36 16.30
N LEU A 296 -13.44 2.14 16.08
CA LEU A 296 -13.16 1.36 14.87
C LEU A 296 -14.44 1.18 14.06
N VAL A 297 -14.28 1.05 12.76
CA VAL A 297 -15.38 0.89 11.81
C VAL A 297 -15.22 -0.43 11.07
N THR A 298 -16.32 -1.14 10.88
CA THR A 298 -16.34 -2.34 10.03
C THR A 298 -16.66 -1.91 8.61
N ILE A 299 -15.74 -2.18 7.67
CA ILE A 299 -15.84 -1.76 6.28
C ILE A 299 -16.01 -2.97 5.34
N GLU A 300 -16.77 -2.77 4.27
CA GLU A 300 -16.88 -3.74 3.16
C GLU A 300 -16.05 -3.33 1.94
N ALA A 301 -15.81 -2.03 1.80
CA ALA A 301 -14.98 -1.47 0.77
C ALA A 301 -14.21 -0.26 1.31
N ALA A 302 -13.15 0.13 0.62
CA ALA A 302 -12.42 1.34 0.92
C ALA A 302 -11.88 1.98 -0.36
N ILE A 303 -11.86 3.30 -0.39
CA ILE A 303 -11.03 4.05 -1.34
C ILE A 303 -9.70 4.29 -0.66
N ILE A 304 -8.64 3.82 -1.29
CA ILE A 304 -7.27 3.93 -0.79
C ILE A 304 -6.44 4.80 -1.73
N SER A 305 -5.49 5.54 -1.16
CA SER A 305 -4.31 5.94 -1.93
C SER A 305 -3.53 4.67 -2.26
N ILE A 306 -2.89 4.60 -3.43
CA ILE A 306 -2.17 3.39 -3.83
C ILE A 306 -0.83 3.72 -4.48
N GLN A 307 0.21 3.02 -4.05
CA GLN A 307 1.54 3.06 -4.63
C GLN A 307 2.06 1.65 -4.87
N LYS A 308 2.63 1.44 -6.06
CA LYS A 308 3.25 0.16 -6.42
C LYS A 308 4.61 0.04 -5.75
N ILE A 309 4.92 -1.15 -5.26
CA ILE A 309 6.23 -1.46 -4.69
C ILE A 309 7.21 -1.71 -5.84
N ALA A 310 8.34 -1.00 -5.84
CA ALA A 310 9.33 -1.08 -6.92
C ALA A 310 9.90 -2.50 -7.12
N TYR A 311 10.07 -3.25 -6.03
CA TYR A 311 10.58 -4.63 -6.06
C TYR A 311 9.55 -5.66 -6.52
N TYR A 312 8.27 -5.27 -6.67
CA TYR A 312 7.23 -6.14 -7.19
C TYR A 312 7.29 -6.20 -8.72
N LYS A 313 7.76 -7.34 -9.24
CA LYS A 313 7.88 -7.58 -10.68
C LYS A 313 6.54 -7.87 -11.37
N GLY A 314 5.50 -8.21 -10.61
CA GLY A 314 4.19 -8.51 -11.17
C GLY A 314 3.45 -7.26 -11.66
N VAL A 315 2.41 -7.50 -12.46
CA VAL A 315 1.47 -6.47 -12.89
C VAL A 315 0.35 -6.34 -11.86
N VAL A 316 0.07 -5.12 -11.43
CA VAL A 316 -1.09 -4.79 -10.60
C VAL A 316 -2.18 -4.26 -11.52
N SER A 317 -3.02 -5.18 -11.99
CA SER A 317 -4.09 -4.88 -12.95
C SER A 317 -5.44 -4.68 -12.26
N ASN A 318 -6.29 -3.92 -12.92
CA ASN A 318 -7.64 -3.67 -12.49
C ASN A 318 -8.47 -4.97 -12.48
N LYS A 319 -9.38 -5.10 -11.51
CA LYS A 319 -10.19 -6.28 -11.19
C LYS A 319 -9.43 -7.52 -10.74
N SER A 320 -8.11 -7.45 -10.58
CA SER A 320 -7.36 -8.55 -9.99
C SER A 320 -7.59 -8.61 -8.47
N LYS A 321 -7.49 -9.83 -7.92
CA LYS A 321 -7.62 -10.08 -6.49
C LYS A 321 -6.25 -10.11 -5.83
N PHE A 322 -6.17 -9.52 -4.64
CA PHE A 322 -4.98 -9.54 -3.79
C PHE A 322 -5.36 -9.87 -2.35
N HIS A 323 -4.38 -10.35 -1.60
CA HIS A 323 -4.46 -10.39 -0.15
C HIS A 323 -4.26 -8.97 0.38
N ILE A 324 -5.32 -8.40 0.94
CA ILE A 324 -5.36 -7.06 1.51
C ILE A 324 -5.20 -7.18 3.01
N THR A 325 -4.09 -6.65 3.54
CA THR A 325 -3.83 -6.58 4.98
C THR A 325 -4.22 -5.20 5.49
N LEU A 326 -5.09 -5.17 6.51
CA LEU A 326 -5.57 -4.00 7.23
C LEU A 326 -5.30 -4.22 8.71
N GLY A 327 -4.32 -3.53 9.28
CA GLY A 327 -3.90 -3.80 10.66
C GLY A 327 -3.42 -5.25 10.83
N HIS A 328 -4.16 -6.02 11.63
CA HIS A 328 -3.87 -7.43 11.95
C HIS A 328 -4.71 -8.43 11.15
N GLU A 329 -5.67 -7.97 10.35
CA GLU A 329 -6.51 -8.82 9.54
C GLU A 329 -6.04 -8.82 8.08
N THR A 330 -6.13 -9.98 7.42
CA THR A 330 -5.83 -10.12 6.00
C THR A 330 -6.97 -10.84 5.31
N VAL A 331 -7.61 -10.16 4.36
CA VAL A 331 -8.74 -10.66 3.58
C VAL A 331 -8.42 -10.58 2.09
N MET A 332 -9.08 -11.38 1.27
CA MET A 332 -9.02 -11.21 -0.18
C MET A 332 -9.85 -9.99 -0.59
N GLY A 333 -9.33 -9.21 -1.52
CA GLY A 333 -10.02 -8.03 -2.03
C GLY A 333 -9.76 -7.81 -3.52
N LYS A 334 -10.75 -7.25 -4.20
CA LYS A 334 -10.68 -6.91 -5.61
C LYS A 334 -10.35 -5.43 -5.78
N LEU A 335 -9.39 -5.15 -6.66
CA LEU A 335 -8.87 -3.80 -6.86
C LEU A 335 -9.46 -3.13 -8.11
N SER A 336 -9.88 -1.87 -8.01
CA SER A 336 -10.23 -1.02 -9.16
C SER A 336 -9.45 0.29 -9.12
N ILE A 337 -8.54 0.49 -10.07
CA ILE A 337 -7.56 1.60 -10.06
C ILE A 337 -8.07 2.78 -10.89
N PHE A 338 -7.87 4.00 -10.38
CA PHE A 338 -8.20 5.25 -11.05
C PHE A 338 -7.26 6.39 -10.60
N VAL A 339 -7.10 7.40 -11.45
CA VAL A 339 -6.14 8.50 -11.27
C VAL A 339 -6.88 9.83 -11.38
N CYS A 340 -6.49 10.82 -10.56
CA CYS A 340 -7.05 12.17 -10.68
C CYS A 340 -6.61 12.83 -11.99
N GLU A 341 -7.57 13.34 -12.80
CA GLU A 341 -7.27 14.08 -14.03
C GLU A 341 -7.36 15.60 -13.78
N ASP A 342 -6.49 16.17 -12.93
CA ASP A 342 -6.45 17.62 -12.74
C ASP A 342 -5.56 18.28 -13.81
N LYS A 343 -6.19 18.99 -14.76
CA LYS A 343 -5.50 19.79 -15.80
C LYS A 343 -5.19 21.23 -15.38
N SER A 344 -5.46 21.63 -14.14
CA SER A 344 -5.15 22.97 -13.65
C SER A 344 -5.20 23.08 -12.13
N THR A 345 -4.05 23.28 -11.48
CA THR A 345 -3.75 24.48 -10.67
C THR A 345 -2.34 24.36 -10.10
N ASN A 346 -1.42 25.03 -10.78
CA ASN A 346 -0.17 25.50 -10.23
C ASN A 346 -0.51 26.69 -9.31
N SER A 347 -0.52 26.49 -8.00
CA SER A 347 -0.52 27.58 -7.03
C SER A 347 0.21 27.14 -5.77
N GLN A 348 1.47 27.55 -5.71
CA GLN A 348 2.27 27.81 -4.51
C GLN A 348 2.31 26.70 -3.44
N LYS A 349 3.30 25.80 -3.57
CA LYS A 349 4.07 25.31 -2.42
C LYS A 349 5.54 25.17 -2.84
N SER A 350 6.21 26.31 -2.95
CA SER A 350 7.65 26.38 -2.75
C SER A 350 7.93 26.35 -1.24
N ASP A 351 9.08 25.78 -0.90
CA ASP A 351 9.70 25.73 0.44
C ASP A 351 9.24 24.58 1.35
N LEU A 352 9.91 23.43 1.18
CA LEU A 352 10.47 22.58 2.25
C LEU A 352 11.21 21.40 1.60
N MET A 353 12.41 21.67 1.09
CA MET A 353 13.38 20.64 0.68
C MET A 353 14.18 20.17 1.89
N THR A 354 13.57 19.38 2.78
CA THR A 354 14.26 18.35 3.59
C THR A 354 13.20 17.41 4.19
N ALA A 355 13.37 16.08 4.05
CA ALA A 355 12.49 14.99 4.55
C ALA A 355 11.28 14.56 3.70
N GLN A 356 11.46 14.33 2.39
CA GLN A 356 10.39 14.09 1.42
C GLN A 356 9.90 12.63 1.18
N HIS A 357 10.18 11.65 2.05
CA HIS A 357 9.59 10.30 1.89
C HIS A 357 8.45 10.00 2.87
N LEU A 358 8.54 10.48 4.12
CA LEU A 358 7.52 10.23 5.15
C LEU A 358 6.34 11.22 5.12
N GLN A 359 6.44 12.31 4.36
CA GLN A 359 5.42 13.36 4.34
C GLN A 359 4.16 12.97 3.54
N TRP A 360 4.24 12.02 2.60
CA TRP A 360 3.05 11.48 1.90
C TRP A 360 2.11 10.77 2.88
N LEU A 361 2.64 10.00 3.84
CA LEU A 361 1.81 9.27 4.81
C LEU A 361 1.00 10.22 5.69
N ASN A 362 1.41 11.49 5.81
CA ASN A 362 0.76 12.53 6.62
C ASN A 362 -0.06 13.54 5.80
N LEU A 363 -0.26 13.34 4.50
CA LEU A 363 -1.32 14.05 3.79
C LEU A 363 -2.66 13.39 4.14
N ASN A 364 -3.40 14.03 5.05
CA ASN A 364 -4.85 13.88 5.17
C ASN A 364 -5.52 14.46 3.90
N SER A 365 -5.17 13.96 2.72
CA SER A 365 -5.88 14.29 1.48
C SER A 365 -7.20 13.53 1.52
N GLN A 366 -8.25 14.16 2.05
CA GLN A 366 -9.60 13.62 1.96
C GLN A 366 -9.96 13.38 0.48
N PHE A 367 -10.72 12.31 0.21
CA PHE A 367 -11.11 11.97 -1.14
C PHE A 367 -12.14 12.98 -1.64
N ASP A 368 -11.84 13.63 -2.77
CA ASP A 368 -12.70 14.67 -3.31
C ASP A 368 -13.70 14.09 -4.32
N PHE A 369 -14.93 13.83 -3.86
CA PHE A 369 -16.02 13.33 -4.70
C PHE A 369 -16.44 14.29 -5.82
N SER A 370 -16.02 15.56 -5.77
CA SER A 370 -16.37 16.53 -6.80
C SER A 370 -15.56 16.34 -8.10
N ARG A 371 -14.33 15.82 -7.98
CA ARG A 371 -13.37 15.65 -9.07
C ARG A 371 -13.67 14.45 -9.97
N GLU A 372 -13.16 14.52 -11.20
CA GLU A 372 -13.23 13.42 -12.15
C GLU A 372 -11.95 12.58 -12.13
N TYR A 373 -12.12 11.26 -12.15
CA TYR A 373 -11.01 10.33 -12.09
C TYR A 373 -10.95 9.47 -13.36
N ALA A 374 -9.79 9.42 -14.00
CA ALA A 374 -9.55 8.57 -15.15
C ALA A 374 -9.30 7.12 -14.71
N PHE A 375 -10.07 6.18 -15.25
CA PHE A 375 -9.86 4.76 -15.04
C PHE A 375 -8.50 4.31 -15.62
N ARG A 376 -7.73 3.52 -14.86
CA ARG A 376 -6.51 2.86 -15.34
C ARG A 376 -6.67 1.34 -15.33
N GLU A 377 -6.13 0.69 -16.37
CA GLU A 377 -6.12 -0.77 -16.46
C GLU A 377 -5.03 -1.40 -15.60
N GLU A 378 -3.91 -0.70 -15.43
CA GLU A 378 -2.76 -1.18 -14.66
C GLU A 378 -2.12 -0.05 -13.85
N LEU A 379 -1.59 -0.41 -12.69
CA LEU A 379 -0.79 0.49 -11.87
C LEU A 379 0.63 0.57 -12.43
N GLN A 380 1.02 1.74 -12.90
CA GLN A 380 2.35 1.99 -13.42
C GLN A 380 3.37 2.11 -12.28
N ASN A 381 4.62 1.75 -12.56
CA ASN A 381 5.70 2.12 -11.65
C ASN A 381 5.83 3.64 -11.72
N GLN A 382 5.68 4.33 -10.59
CA GLN A 382 6.18 5.69 -10.50
C GLN A 382 7.70 5.58 -10.72
N ASN A 383 8.20 6.16 -11.81
CA ASN A 383 9.64 6.27 -12.00
C ASN A 383 10.19 7.04 -10.81
N ILE A 384 10.79 6.33 -9.86
CA ILE A 384 11.71 6.94 -8.92
C ILE A 384 12.80 7.50 -9.82
N VAL A 385 12.87 8.82 -9.94
CA VAL A 385 13.94 9.49 -10.66
C VAL A 385 15.24 9.03 -10.02
N SER A 386 15.93 8.12 -10.68
CA SER A 386 17.31 7.81 -10.37
C SER A 386 18.09 9.10 -10.54
N HIS A 387 18.74 9.57 -9.49
CA HIS A 387 19.67 10.71 -9.50
C HIS A 387 20.95 10.45 -10.33
N ALA A 388 20.88 9.60 -11.36
CA ALA A 388 22.00 9.13 -12.17
C ALA A 388 21.85 9.53 -13.64
N CYS A 389 21.56 10.81 -13.92
CA CYS A 389 21.75 11.45 -15.23
C CYS A 389 22.05 12.94 -15.00
N LEU A 390 23.17 13.24 -14.35
CA LEU A 390 23.95 14.46 -14.64
C LEU A 390 25.14 13.92 -15.40
N GLU A 391 25.01 13.73 -16.70
CA GLU A 391 25.60 14.61 -17.70
C GLU A 391 24.95 14.27 -19.05
N GLU A 392 24.22 15.23 -19.62
CA GLU A 392 24.21 15.56 -21.05
C GLU A 392 23.09 16.59 -21.29
N GLU A 393 23.49 17.81 -21.61
CA GLU A 393 22.62 18.93 -21.93
C GLU A 393 21.82 18.64 -23.21
N SER A 394 20.51 18.49 -23.11
CA SER A 394 19.60 18.87 -24.20
C SER A 394 18.20 19.21 -23.68
N ASN A 395 17.72 20.37 -24.12
CA ASN A 395 16.46 21.00 -23.73
C ASN A 395 15.23 20.08 -23.92
N SER A 396 14.71 19.51 -22.84
CA SER A 396 13.27 19.33 -22.66
C SER A 396 12.94 19.37 -21.17
N SER A 397 12.23 20.42 -20.76
CA SER A 397 11.76 20.60 -19.39
C SER A 397 10.66 19.58 -19.09
N LEU A 398 11.03 18.39 -18.62
CA LEU A 398 10.09 17.37 -18.16
C LEU A 398 9.66 17.70 -16.72
N SER A 399 8.56 18.43 -16.56
CA SER A 399 7.91 18.57 -15.25
C SER A 399 7.39 17.21 -14.80
N CYS A 400 8.00 16.65 -13.75
CA CYS A 400 7.56 15.39 -13.14
C CYS A 400 6.29 15.63 -12.30
N HIS A 401 5.13 15.66 -12.95
CA HIS A 401 3.84 15.67 -12.26
C HIS A 401 3.61 14.31 -11.57
N LYS A 402 3.53 14.29 -10.24
CA LYS A 402 3.20 13.08 -9.49
C LYS A 402 1.68 12.86 -9.57
N GLU A 403 1.24 11.97 -10.46
CA GLU A 403 -0.19 11.62 -10.61
C GLU A 403 -0.72 11.00 -9.31
N GLU A 404 -1.72 11.63 -8.69
CA GLU A 404 -2.44 11.07 -7.54
C GLU A 404 -3.25 9.86 -7.99
N THR A 405 -2.81 8.68 -7.54
CA THR A 405 -3.43 7.40 -7.90
C THR A 405 -4.19 6.83 -6.71
N PHE A 406 -5.43 6.44 -6.97
CA PHE A 406 -6.33 5.85 -6.00
C PHE A 406 -6.79 4.48 -6.47
N ALA A 407 -7.28 3.67 -5.54
CA ALA A 407 -7.97 2.45 -5.86
C ALA A 407 -9.16 2.22 -4.95
N LEU A 408 -10.23 1.67 -5.51
CA LEU A 408 -11.33 1.07 -4.76
C LEU A 408 -10.95 -0.38 -4.48
N VAL A 409 -10.93 -0.75 -3.21
CA VAL A 409 -10.77 -2.13 -2.75
C VAL A 409 -12.13 -2.63 -2.29
N GLU A 410 -12.68 -3.62 -2.99
CA GLU A 410 -13.87 -4.36 -2.56
C GLU A 410 -13.40 -5.61 -1.79
N LEU A 411 -13.69 -5.70 -0.49
CA LEU A 411 -13.27 -6.83 0.34
C LEU A 411 -14.25 -8.01 0.17
N ASP A 412 -13.73 -9.24 0.15
CA ASP A 412 -14.58 -10.44 0.07
C ASP A 412 -15.34 -10.67 1.40
N HIS A 413 -14.79 -10.22 2.53
CA HIS A 413 -15.44 -10.21 3.85
C HIS A 413 -15.25 -8.86 4.54
N PRO A 414 -16.20 -8.40 5.38
CA PRO A 414 -16.05 -7.16 6.14
C PRO A 414 -14.87 -7.24 7.11
N VAL A 415 -14.15 -6.14 7.26
CA VAL A 415 -12.96 -6.03 8.12
C VAL A 415 -13.13 -4.83 9.06
N THR A 416 -12.75 -5.00 10.32
CA THR A 416 -12.79 -3.91 11.30
C THR A 416 -11.44 -3.22 11.40
N CYS A 417 -11.38 -1.92 11.07
CA CYS A 417 -10.13 -1.16 11.06
C CYS A 417 -10.33 0.30 11.48
N ALA A 418 -9.20 1.00 11.66
CA ALA A 418 -9.20 2.46 11.80
C ALA A 418 -9.56 3.12 10.46
N ALA A 419 -10.14 4.32 10.52
CA ALA A 419 -10.62 5.05 9.33
C ALA A 419 -9.50 5.43 8.35
N ASP A 420 -8.28 5.64 8.84
CA ASP A 420 -7.08 6.03 8.09
C ASP A 420 -6.04 4.91 8.03
N ALA A 421 -6.47 3.66 8.21
CA ALA A 421 -5.57 2.51 8.34
C ALA A 421 -4.66 2.33 7.12
N LEU A 422 -3.45 1.85 7.38
CA LEU A 422 -2.51 1.40 6.37
C LEU A 422 -3.04 0.12 5.70
N VAL A 423 -2.97 0.10 4.37
CA VAL A 423 -3.40 -1.00 3.51
C VAL A 423 -2.20 -1.55 2.76
N ILE A 424 -1.98 -2.86 2.83
CA ILE A 424 -0.92 -3.55 2.08
C ILE A 424 -1.54 -4.64 1.21
N GLY A 425 -1.32 -4.55 -0.10
CA GLY A 425 -1.76 -5.54 -1.07
C GLY A 425 -0.64 -6.50 -1.43
N SER A 426 -0.89 -7.80 -1.34
CA SER A 426 0.12 -8.85 -1.57
C SER A 426 -0.43 -10.07 -2.30
N ARG A 427 0.45 -10.84 -2.96
CA ARG A 427 0.13 -12.13 -3.59
C ARG A 427 0.76 -13.27 -2.79
N LEU A 428 0.03 -13.72 -1.77
CA LEU A 428 0.53 -14.74 -0.84
C LEU A 428 0.37 -16.18 -1.35
N ASP A 429 -0.46 -16.40 -2.39
CA ASP A 429 -0.64 -17.72 -3.04
C ASP A 429 0.56 -18.16 -3.88
N THR A 430 1.51 -17.25 -4.11
CA THR A 430 2.72 -17.53 -4.90
C THR A 430 3.66 -18.42 -4.10
N ASN A 431 4.38 -19.32 -4.77
CA ASN A 431 5.27 -20.29 -4.14
C ASN A 431 6.21 -19.61 -3.12
N VAL A 432 6.31 -20.20 -1.92
CA VAL A 432 7.08 -19.70 -0.77
C VAL A 432 8.58 -19.55 -1.10
N HIS A 433 9.08 -20.31 -2.07
CA HIS A 433 10.48 -20.29 -2.52
C HIS A 433 10.75 -19.31 -3.67
N THR A 434 9.75 -18.52 -4.09
CA THR A 434 9.94 -17.57 -5.19
C THR A 434 10.92 -16.48 -4.79
N SER A 435 11.82 -16.11 -5.69
CA SER A 435 12.85 -15.08 -5.45
C SER A 435 12.37 -13.63 -5.66
N SER A 436 11.07 -13.43 -5.92
CA SER A 436 10.46 -12.11 -6.12
C SER A 436 9.66 -11.66 -4.91
N CYS A 437 9.68 -10.35 -4.64
CA CYS A 437 8.82 -9.75 -3.62
C CYS A 437 7.34 -10.07 -3.88
N ARG A 438 6.61 -10.50 -2.84
CA ARG A 438 5.17 -10.81 -2.93
C ARG A 438 4.27 -9.64 -2.58
N ILE A 439 4.82 -8.59 -2.00
CA ILE A 439 4.09 -7.37 -1.64
C ILE A 439 4.01 -6.50 -2.88
N ALA A 440 2.78 -6.22 -3.34
CA ALA A 440 2.52 -5.62 -4.64
C ALA A 440 2.36 -4.10 -4.58
N PHE A 441 1.62 -3.63 -3.59
CA PHE A 441 1.34 -2.21 -3.38
C PHE A 441 1.05 -1.91 -1.92
N TYR A 442 1.12 -0.64 -1.55
CA TYR A 442 0.69 -0.14 -0.25
C TYR A 442 -0.01 1.21 -0.40
N GLY A 443 -0.71 1.63 0.65
CA GLY A 443 -1.26 2.97 0.77
C GLY A 443 -2.17 3.11 1.99
N LYS A 444 -2.91 4.19 2.09
CA LYS A 444 -3.80 4.46 3.24
C LYS A 444 -5.26 4.55 2.81
N ILE A 445 -6.16 4.14 3.69
CA ILE A 445 -7.58 4.42 3.53
C ILE A 445 -7.78 5.93 3.54
N VAL A 446 -8.50 6.40 2.52
CA VAL A 446 -8.91 7.80 2.37
C VAL A 446 -10.41 7.92 2.63
N GLU A 447 -11.18 6.93 2.19
CA GLU A 447 -12.62 6.82 2.49
C GLU A 447 -12.93 5.37 2.91
N ALA A 448 -13.45 5.23 4.13
CA ALA A 448 -13.90 3.97 4.71
C ALA A 448 -15.39 3.75 4.41
N ILE A 449 -15.76 2.64 3.75
CA ILE A 449 -17.13 2.39 3.32
C ILE A 449 -17.73 1.24 4.14
N ALA A 450 -18.60 1.59 5.10
CA ALA A 450 -19.27 0.64 5.99
C ALA A 450 -20.65 0.15 5.49
N ASP A 451 -21.28 0.84 4.54
CA ASP A 451 -22.60 0.48 4.03
C ASP A 451 -22.54 -0.74 3.10
N SER A 452 -23.26 -1.82 3.41
CA SER A 452 -23.35 -3.00 2.56
C SER A 452 -23.93 -2.74 1.17
N ASN A 453 -24.72 -1.68 1.01
CA ASN A 453 -25.32 -1.26 -0.26
C ASN A 453 -24.52 -0.16 -0.97
N TYR A 454 -23.23 0.01 -0.63
CA TYR A 454 -22.34 1.03 -1.18
C TYR A 454 -22.34 1.16 -2.70
N LYS A 455 -22.64 0.07 -3.43
CA LYS A 455 -22.74 0.07 -4.89
C LYS A 455 -23.83 0.98 -5.44
N LYS A 456 -24.86 1.27 -4.65
CA LYS A 456 -25.96 2.17 -5.02
C LYS A 456 -25.88 3.52 -4.31
N THR A 457 -25.23 3.60 -3.15
CA THR A 457 -25.18 4.81 -2.32
C THR A 457 -23.91 5.62 -2.55
N VAL A 458 -22.74 4.98 -2.44
CA VAL A 458 -21.43 5.65 -2.48
C VAL A 458 -20.82 5.63 -3.89
N LEU A 459 -20.80 4.48 -4.58
CA LEU A 459 -20.13 4.38 -5.88
C LEU A 459 -20.65 5.35 -6.95
N PRO A 460 -21.96 5.66 -7.06
CA PRO A 460 -22.45 6.64 -8.02
C PRO A 460 -21.92 8.06 -7.78
N GLN A 461 -21.47 8.38 -6.57
CA GLN A 461 -20.86 9.68 -6.24
C GLN A 461 -19.42 9.77 -6.75
N VAL A 462 -18.75 8.63 -6.97
CA VAL A 462 -17.37 8.58 -7.44
C VAL A 462 -17.32 8.66 -8.96
N LYS A 463 -16.88 9.81 -9.49
CA LYS A 463 -16.86 10.11 -10.93
C LYS A 463 -15.67 9.50 -11.67
N VAL A 464 -15.58 8.16 -11.69
CA VAL A 464 -14.57 7.45 -12.49
C VAL A 464 -15.05 7.27 -13.93
N PHE A 465 -14.27 7.73 -14.90
CA PHE A 465 -14.59 7.60 -16.33
C PHE A 465 -13.55 6.80 -17.12
N LYS A 466 -13.99 6.18 -18.22
CA LYS A 466 -13.14 5.62 -19.27
C LYS A 466 -13.28 6.48 -20.53
N CYS A 467 -12.15 6.97 -21.07
CA CYS A 467 -12.13 7.51 -22.42
C CYS A 467 -12.35 6.37 -23.41
N LYS A 468 -13.40 6.48 -24.22
CA LYS A 468 -13.69 5.55 -25.30
C LYS A 468 -13.65 6.30 -26.62
N SER A 469 -12.95 5.70 -27.57
CA SER A 469 -12.99 6.11 -28.97
C SER A 469 -13.69 5.03 -29.78
N ARG A 470 -14.53 5.45 -30.73
CA ARG A 470 -15.13 4.58 -31.74
C ARG A 470 -14.82 5.16 -33.10
N GLU A 471 -14.42 4.27 -34.00
CA GLU A 471 -14.13 4.60 -35.39
C GLU A 471 -15.18 3.95 -36.30
N GLY A 472 -15.69 4.73 -37.24
CA GLY A 472 -16.60 4.27 -38.27
C GLY A 472 -16.18 4.81 -39.64
N GLN A 473 -17.00 4.54 -40.65
CA GLN A 473 -16.76 5.03 -42.01
C GLN A 473 -18.01 5.68 -42.57
N VAL A 474 -17.82 6.72 -43.38
CA VAL A 474 -18.90 7.29 -44.17
C VAL A 474 -19.32 6.28 -45.24
N GLU A 475 -20.61 5.97 -45.30
CA GLU A 475 -21.18 5.11 -46.34
C GLU A 475 -21.73 5.93 -47.51
N ARG A 476 -22.54 6.95 -47.20
CA ARG A 476 -23.16 7.83 -48.20
C ARG A 476 -23.57 9.17 -47.58
N ALA A 477 -23.60 10.21 -48.39
CA ALA A 477 -24.19 11.50 -48.04
C ALA A 477 -25.64 11.54 -48.56
N THR A 478 -26.59 11.97 -47.71
CA THR A 478 -28.00 12.12 -48.13
C THR A 478 -28.24 13.53 -48.68
N ASP A 479 -27.65 14.54 -48.05
CA ASP A 479 -27.66 15.93 -48.46
C ASP A 479 -26.33 16.59 -48.05
N ARG A 480 -26.18 17.90 -48.28
CA ARG A 480 -24.95 18.65 -47.96
C ARG A 480 -24.65 18.75 -46.45
N TYR A 481 -25.58 18.34 -45.59
CA TYR A 481 -25.49 18.48 -44.14
C TYR A 481 -25.58 17.12 -43.41
N THR A 482 -25.90 16.03 -44.12
CA THR A 482 -26.27 14.75 -43.51
C THR A 482 -25.52 13.61 -44.15
N VAL A 483 -24.85 12.83 -43.30
CA VAL A 483 -24.08 11.65 -43.67
C VAL A 483 -24.62 10.42 -42.95
N ILE A 484 -24.64 9.29 -43.67
CA ILE A 484 -24.88 7.99 -43.07
C ILE A 484 -23.53 7.31 -42.79
N GLY A 485 -23.25 7.10 -41.51
CA GLY A 485 -22.10 6.36 -41.04
C GLY A 485 -22.41 4.87 -40.86
N LYS A 486 -21.45 4.01 -41.20
CA LYS A 486 -21.47 2.56 -40.94
C LYS A 486 -20.29 2.15 -40.05
N ASN A 487 -20.38 0.96 -39.48
CA ASN A 487 -19.34 0.32 -38.64
C ASN A 487 -18.94 1.08 -37.37
N LEU A 488 -19.66 2.14 -36.99
CA LEU A 488 -19.41 2.86 -35.73
C LEU A 488 -19.90 2.06 -34.51
N PHE A 489 -20.96 1.26 -34.68
CA PHE A 489 -21.61 0.51 -33.61
C PHE A 489 -21.99 -0.91 -34.05
N LYS A 490 -22.05 -1.86 -33.10
CA LYS A 490 -22.61 -3.20 -33.34
C LYS A 490 -24.13 -3.12 -33.44
N LYS A 491 -24.77 -4.04 -34.18
CA LYS A 491 -26.24 -4.05 -34.41
C LYS A 491 -27.08 -4.03 -33.12
N GLU A 492 -26.58 -4.65 -32.05
CA GLU A 492 -27.24 -4.76 -30.74
C GLU A 492 -27.07 -3.52 -29.84
N THR A 493 -26.35 -2.50 -30.29
CA THR A 493 -26.06 -1.31 -29.48
C THR A 493 -27.30 -0.41 -29.41
N ASN A 494 -27.70 0.02 -28.21
CA ASN A 494 -28.73 1.06 -28.07
C ASN A 494 -28.21 2.41 -28.60
N LEU A 495 -28.64 2.78 -29.81
CA LEU A 495 -28.19 3.99 -30.51
C LEU A 495 -28.79 5.28 -29.92
N GLN A 496 -29.91 5.20 -29.18
CA GLN A 496 -30.53 6.37 -28.56
C GLN A 496 -29.62 7.00 -27.50
N ALA A 497 -28.84 6.18 -26.78
CA ALA A 497 -27.89 6.67 -25.79
C ALA A 497 -26.75 7.52 -26.40
N PHE A 498 -26.50 7.40 -27.71
CA PHE A 498 -25.45 8.14 -28.42
C PHE A 498 -26.01 9.30 -29.25
N ALA A 499 -27.31 9.56 -29.17
CA ALA A 499 -27.91 10.72 -29.82
C ALA A 499 -27.33 12.00 -29.21
N ASN A 500 -27.17 13.02 -30.05
CA ASN A 500 -26.58 14.33 -29.72
C ASN A 500 -25.08 14.34 -29.40
N LEU A 501 -24.38 13.22 -29.51
CA LEU A 501 -22.93 13.19 -29.39
C LEU A 501 -22.26 13.73 -30.66
N LYS A 502 -21.25 14.57 -30.46
CA LYS A 502 -20.39 15.16 -31.49
C LYS A 502 -19.43 14.09 -32.05
N VAL A 503 -19.21 14.13 -33.35
CA VAL A 503 -18.27 13.30 -34.10
C VAL A 503 -17.39 14.16 -34.98
N CYS A 504 -16.17 13.72 -35.24
CA CYS A 504 -15.25 14.38 -36.17
C CYS A 504 -15.02 13.46 -37.37
N LEU A 505 -15.12 14.01 -38.58
CA LEU A 505 -14.75 13.32 -39.80
C LEU A 505 -13.25 13.48 -40.05
N SER A 506 -12.61 12.51 -40.71
CA SER A 506 -11.19 12.60 -41.07
C SER A 506 -10.88 13.75 -42.05
N SER A 507 -11.90 14.21 -42.76
CA SER A 507 -11.87 15.40 -43.63
C SER A 507 -11.98 16.74 -42.87
N GLY A 508 -12.12 16.71 -41.54
CA GLY A 508 -12.08 17.87 -40.66
C GLY A 508 -13.46 18.42 -40.25
N GLU A 509 -14.55 17.95 -40.84
CA GLU A 509 -15.90 18.42 -40.48
C GLU A 509 -16.37 17.84 -39.14
N LYS A 510 -17.14 18.65 -38.41
CA LYS A 510 -17.76 18.26 -37.14
C LYS A 510 -19.22 17.93 -37.39
N GLY A 511 -19.68 16.80 -36.85
CA GLY A 511 -21.05 16.35 -36.94
C GLY A 511 -21.64 16.01 -35.58
N VAL A 512 -22.95 15.76 -35.55
CA VAL A 512 -23.73 15.34 -34.39
C VAL A 512 -24.56 14.13 -34.77
N ILE A 513 -24.56 13.08 -33.95
CA ILE A 513 -25.36 11.87 -34.18
C ILE A 513 -26.83 12.17 -33.90
N GLU A 514 -27.70 12.06 -34.90
CA GLU A 514 -29.16 12.22 -34.70
C GLU A 514 -29.83 10.93 -34.23
N GLY A 515 -29.26 9.77 -34.56
CA GLY A 515 -29.78 8.46 -34.15
C GLY A 515 -29.47 7.34 -35.13
N GLY A 516 -30.16 6.21 -34.95
CA GLY A 516 -30.02 5.04 -35.81
C GLY A 516 -30.70 5.21 -37.17
N PHE A 517 -30.11 4.59 -38.21
CA PHE A 517 -30.64 4.57 -39.57
C PHE A 517 -30.91 3.11 -40.01
N GLY A 518 -32.18 2.69 -39.98
CA GLY A 518 -32.60 1.34 -40.35
C GLY A 518 -32.18 0.25 -39.35
N GLN A 519 -32.20 -1.03 -39.79
CA GLN A 519 -31.94 -2.20 -38.93
C GLN A 519 -30.46 -2.67 -38.90
N SER A 520 -29.54 -1.92 -39.51
CA SER A 520 -28.18 -2.40 -39.82
C SER A 520 -27.05 -1.78 -38.98
N GLY A 521 -27.36 -1.14 -37.86
CA GLY A 521 -26.34 -0.49 -37.00
C GLY A 521 -25.72 0.76 -37.63
N LYS A 522 -26.33 1.29 -38.69
CA LYS A 522 -25.95 2.55 -39.33
C LYS A 522 -26.48 3.73 -38.52
N VAL A 523 -25.80 4.86 -38.61
CA VAL A 523 -26.16 6.07 -37.88
C VAL A 523 -26.27 7.26 -38.81
N LYS A 524 -27.24 8.12 -38.51
CA LYS A 524 -27.41 9.40 -39.19
C LYS A 524 -26.63 10.47 -38.43
N ILE A 525 -25.75 11.16 -39.14
CA ILE A 525 -24.88 12.21 -38.60
C ILE A 525 -25.18 13.50 -39.34
N ARG A 526 -25.46 14.57 -38.60
CA ARG A 526 -25.69 15.91 -39.12
C ARG A 526 -24.49 16.81 -38.87
N CYS A 527 -23.93 17.38 -39.93
CA CYS A 527 -22.84 18.33 -39.91
C CYS A 527 -23.42 19.76 -40.01
N PRO A 528 -23.48 20.54 -38.92
CA PRO A 528 -24.10 21.87 -38.93
C PRO A 528 -23.39 22.85 -39.88
N ASP A 529 -22.07 22.75 -40.01
CA ASP A 529 -21.26 23.61 -40.88
C ASP A 529 -21.26 23.16 -42.35
N GLY A 530 -21.96 22.07 -42.66
CA GLY A 530 -21.98 21.45 -43.99
C GLY A 530 -20.76 20.56 -44.26
N LEU A 531 -20.87 19.73 -45.30
CA LEU A 531 -19.78 18.88 -45.77
C LEU A 531 -18.88 19.66 -46.74
N SER A 532 -17.57 19.38 -46.71
CA SER A 532 -16.67 19.89 -47.74
C SER A 532 -17.08 19.40 -49.13
N GLU A 533 -16.83 20.20 -50.17
CA GLU A 533 -17.20 19.86 -51.55
C GLU A 533 -16.56 18.53 -52.00
N THR A 534 -15.34 18.27 -51.54
CA THR A 534 -14.59 17.03 -51.79
C THR A 534 -15.28 15.81 -51.17
N THR A 535 -15.70 15.91 -49.91
CA THR A 535 -16.43 14.84 -49.21
C THR A 535 -17.83 14.63 -49.79
N PHE A 536 -18.55 15.71 -50.11
CA PHE A 536 -19.90 15.59 -50.67
C PHE A 536 -19.89 14.96 -52.06
N GLN A 537 -18.97 15.35 -52.95
CA GLN A 537 -18.84 14.76 -54.29
C GLN A 537 -18.47 13.27 -54.24
N GLN A 538 -17.65 12.86 -53.27
CA GLN A 538 -17.23 11.47 -53.10
C GLN A 538 -18.38 10.54 -52.66
N TYR A 539 -19.37 11.05 -51.91
CA TYR A 539 -20.40 10.22 -51.27
C TYR A 539 -21.85 10.52 -51.68
N SER A 540 -22.08 11.50 -52.56
CA SER A 540 -23.42 11.83 -53.10
C SER A 540 -23.87 10.94 -54.26
N GLY A 541 -22.97 10.11 -54.82
CA GLY A 541 -23.21 9.30 -56.02
C GLY A 541 -23.36 7.80 -55.78
N SER A 542 -24.53 7.34 -55.30
CA SER A 542 -24.87 5.90 -55.32
C SER A 542 -26.38 5.63 -55.45
N SER A 543 -27.12 6.51 -56.13
CA SER A 543 -28.47 6.20 -56.60
C SER A 543 -28.59 6.52 -58.09
N LYS A 544 -28.90 5.48 -58.87
CA LYS A 544 -29.18 5.41 -60.31
C LYS A 544 -27.98 5.36 -61.28
N ARG A 545 -27.43 4.16 -61.49
CA ARG A 545 -27.16 3.65 -62.85
C ARG A 545 -27.58 2.18 -62.92
N LYS A 546 -28.80 1.95 -63.41
CA LYS A 546 -29.34 0.65 -63.81
C LYS A 546 -29.30 0.65 -65.34
N ASP A 547 -28.51 -0.27 -65.88
CA ASP A 547 -28.67 -0.93 -67.18
C ASP A 547 -28.67 -0.09 -68.48
N LYS A 548 -27.53 -0.12 -69.20
CA LYS A 548 -27.47 -0.31 -70.67
C LYS A 548 -26.00 -0.43 -71.10
N GLY A 549 -25.68 -1.57 -71.71
CA GLY A 549 -24.32 -1.93 -72.12
C GLY A 549 -23.75 -1.11 -73.29
N ARG A 550 -22.43 -0.99 -73.28
CA ARG A 550 -21.56 -1.12 -74.46
C ARG A 550 -20.10 -1.17 -73.98
N GLU A 551 -19.38 -2.17 -74.45
CA GLU A 551 -17.92 -2.26 -74.38
C GLU A 551 -17.31 -1.10 -75.18
N ASP A 552 -16.37 -0.37 -74.59
CA ASP A 552 -15.05 -0.16 -75.19
C ASP A 552 -14.07 0.47 -74.18
N ALA A 553 -12.80 0.12 -74.38
CA ALA A 553 -11.68 0.32 -73.47
C ALA A 553 -11.27 1.79 -73.27
N GLY A 554 -10.73 2.07 -72.08
CA GLY A 554 -10.07 3.32 -71.72
C GLY A 554 -9.52 3.23 -70.30
N GLU A 555 -8.27 2.79 -70.17
CA GLU A 555 -7.49 2.89 -68.94
C GLU A 555 -7.29 4.36 -68.55
N GLU A 556 -7.83 4.78 -67.41
CA GLU A 556 -7.30 5.93 -66.67
C GLU A 556 -7.33 5.65 -65.16
N GLY A 557 -6.19 5.88 -64.53
CA GLY A 557 -5.88 5.54 -63.15
C GLY A 557 -6.80 6.22 -62.13
N GLY A 558 -7.71 5.45 -61.56
CA GLY A 558 -8.44 5.84 -60.36
C GLY A 558 -7.54 5.72 -59.13
N SER A 559 -6.98 6.84 -58.67
CA SER A 559 -6.47 6.93 -57.31
C SER A 559 -7.57 6.48 -56.34
N LYS A 560 -7.34 5.38 -55.62
CA LYS A 560 -8.25 4.93 -54.55
C LYS A 560 -8.23 6.00 -53.46
N LYS A 561 -9.15 6.98 -53.53
CA LYS A 561 -9.34 7.98 -52.48
C LYS A 561 -9.63 7.25 -51.16
N GLU A 562 -8.88 7.59 -50.12
CA GLU A 562 -9.06 6.98 -48.81
C GLU A 562 -10.50 7.20 -48.30
N PRO A 563 -11.10 6.19 -47.63
CA PRO A 563 -12.44 6.32 -47.08
C PRO A 563 -12.45 7.33 -45.93
N VAL A 564 -13.42 8.25 -45.92
CA VAL A 564 -13.59 9.21 -44.83
C VAL A 564 -14.02 8.46 -43.56
N ARG A 565 -13.20 8.58 -42.51
CA ARG A 565 -13.41 7.96 -41.20
C ARG A 565 -14.19 8.88 -40.29
N ILE A 566 -14.96 8.29 -39.38
CA ILE A 566 -15.74 8.99 -38.37
C ILE A 566 -15.15 8.64 -37.01
N PHE A 567 -14.75 9.65 -36.25
CA PHE A 567 -14.22 9.51 -34.90
C PHE A 567 -15.22 10.02 -33.86
N LEU A 568 -15.59 9.15 -32.94
CA LEU A 568 -16.44 9.45 -31.79
C LEU A 568 -15.62 9.24 -30.51
N ASN A 569 -15.26 10.32 -29.82
CA ASN A 569 -14.58 10.27 -28.53
C ASN A 569 -15.55 10.69 -27.43
N PHE A 570 -15.64 9.93 -26.34
CA PHE A 570 -16.50 10.26 -25.19
C PHE A 570 -15.95 9.66 -23.90
N LYS A 571 -16.23 10.32 -22.78
CA LYS A 571 -16.04 9.79 -21.44
C LYS A 571 -17.26 8.95 -21.08
N ARG A 572 -17.04 7.75 -20.55
CA ARG A 572 -18.11 6.91 -19.99
C ARG A 572 -17.84 6.65 -18.52
N PHE A 573 -18.76 7.05 -17.65
CA PHE A 573 -18.63 6.81 -16.23
C PHE A 573 -18.85 5.33 -15.89
N VAL A 574 -18.00 4.81 -15.02
CA VAL A 574 -17.91 3.38 -14.68
C VAL A 574 -18.94 3.01 -13.62
N TYR A 575 -19.14 3.88 -12.64
CA TYR A 575 -20.00 3.64 -11.47
C TYR A 575 -21.38 4.28 -11.56
N ASP A 576 -21.63 5.02 -12.65
CA ASP A 576 -22.94 5.61 -12.92
C ASP A 576 -23.93 4.51 -13.36
N PRO A 577 -25.08 4.33 -12.67
CA PRO A 577 -26.11 3.37 -13.03
C PRO A 577 -26.65 3.58 -14.45
N ASP A 578 -26.78 4.84 -14.90
CA ASP A 578 -27.31 5.20 -16.22
C ASP A 578 -26.23 5.16 -17.30
N LYS A 579 -24.97 4.92 -16.90
CA LYS A 579 -23.79 4.88 -17.79
C LYS A 579 -23.71 6.12 -18.68
N SER A 580 -23.91 7.30 -18.09
CA SER A 580 -23.86 8.57 -18.82
C SER A 580 -22.57 8.68 -19.64
N MET A 581 -22.72 9.30 -20.80
CA MET A 581 -21.64 9.56 -21.73
C MET A 581 -21.51 11.06 -21.90
N ILE A 582 -20.36 11.60 -21.52
CA ILE A 582 -20.07 13.03 -21.60
C ILE A 582 -18.95 13.24 -22.61
N GLN A 583 -19.04 14.31 -23.40
CA GLN A 583 -17.97 14.75 -24.29
C GLN A 583 -17.43 16.08 -23.80
N SER A 584 -16.10 16.20 -23.81
CA SER A 584 -15.38 17.45 -23.60
C SER A 584 -15.52 18.38 -24.80
#